data_AF-A0AAU1VCR1-F1
#
_entry.id   AF-A0AAU1VCR1-F1
#
_cell.length_a   1.000
_cell.length_b   1.000
_cell.length_c   1.000
_cell.angle_alpha   90.00
_cell.angle_beta   90.00
_cell.angle_gamma   90.00
#
_symmetry.space_group_name_H-M   'P 1'
#
loop_
_entity.id
_entity.type
_entity.pdbx_description
1 polymer ?
#
loop_
_entity_poly.entity_id
_entity_poly.type
_entity_poly.pdbx_seq_one_letter_code
_entity_poly.pdbx_strand_id
1 'polypeptide(L)'
;MSGVVVHLPQGNGGVDGEPHGDAVTLRLGPGQVARFGRGSTRVPVELRLDDPAISRLAGDIRVTDDHWQLTNHSTTHSYLVENPEGAGEYLRVPPRRVGAPVPFEFSRVVLPTRSDVTVSFQVFAPDHLYLDPEAMGVPWGNSTVTAYSLDETATYFLVLVALCEPRLRDQSRVAVPTTPQIVERLREHVTCGTLSARAVSSHIDYLAAEKLRIGAPDTHEPGQSERRNGKREEIVGLALRFGLVREEHLALLPPRSGAGGRIRLTAP
;
A
#
# COMPACT_ATOMS: atom_id res chain seq x y z
N MET A 1 18.00 4.53 17.05
CA MET A 1 17.80 3.48 18.07
C MET A 1 17.26 2.28 17.34
N SER A 2 18.02 1.19 17.19
CA SER A 2 17.51 -0.03 16.55
C SER A 2 16.65 -0.78 17.55
N GLY A 3 15.36 -0.86 17.30
CA GLY A 3 14.43 -1.59 18.13
C GLY A 3 13.02 -1.48 17.57
N VAL A 4 12.22 -2.52 17.82
CA VAL A 4 10.85 -2.63 17.37
C VAL A 4 9.92 -2.48 18.57
N VAL A 5 8.84 -1.73 18.40
CA VAL A 5 7.75 -1.66 19.38
C VAL A 5 6.60 -2.50 18.87
N VAL A 6 6.14 -3.46 19.66
CA VAL A 6 4.95 -4.25 19.37
C VAL A 6 3.82 -3.79 20.28
N HIS A 7 2.69 -3.41 19.70
CA HIS A 7 1.51 -2.95 20.41
C HIS A 7 0.33 -3.87 20.10
N LEU A 8 -0.20 -4.51 21.13
CA LEU A 8 -1.47 -5.23 21.08
C LEU A 8 -2.56 -4.32 21.64
N PRO A 9 -3.48 -3.82 20.81
CA PRO A 9 -4.59 -3.00 21.30
C PRO A 9 -5.50 -3.84 22.19
N GLN A 10 -6.13 -3.18 23.16
CA GLN A 10 -7.17 -3.79 23.99
C GLN A 10 -8.31 -4.28 23.09
N GLY A 11 -8.71 -5.55 23.24
CA GLY A 11 -9.76 -6.14 22.41
C GLY A 11 -11.12 -5.51 22.70
N ASN A 12 -11.78 -4.95 21.68
CA ASN A 12 -13.21 -4.58 21.74
C ASN A 12 -14.05 -5.83 21.40
N GLY A 13 -14.48 -6.60 22.40
CA GLY A 13 -15.47 -7.65 22.17
C GLY A 13 -15.55 -8.74 23.23
N GLY A 14 -16.50 -8.61 24.15
CA GLY A 14 -17.01 -9.71 24.98
C GLY A 14 -18.44 -9.42 25.39
N VAL A 15 -19.39 -10.27 25.02
CA VAL A 15 -20.81 -10.18 25.42
C VAL A 15 -21.01 -10.69 26.86
N ASP A 16 -20.00 -11.30 27.48
CA ASP A 16 -20.11 -11.85 28.82
C ASP A 16 -18.86 -11.53 29.64
N GLY A 17 -18.91 -10.42 30.40
CA GLY A 17 -18.33 -10.22 31.75
C GLY A 17 -16.91 -10.68 32.15
N GLU A 18 -16.08 -11.25 31.27
CA GLU A 18 -14.72 -11.66 31.62
C GLU A 18 -13.73 -10.48 31.54
N PRO A 19 -12.72 -10.42 32.45
CA PRO A 19 -11.74 -9.33 32.47
C PRO A 19 -10.99 -9.28 31.14
N HIS A 20 -11.03 -8.11 30.52
CA HIS A 20 -10.45 -7.85 29.22
C HIS A 20 -8.91 -7.95 29.33
N GLY A 21 -8.26 -8.50 28.31
CA GLY A 21 -6.80 -8.42 28.22
C GLY A 21 -6.38 -6.96 28.06
N ASP A 22 -5.59 -6.45 29.02
CA ASP A 22 -5.04 -5.10 28.97
C ASP A 22 -4.22 -4.88 27.69
N ALA A 23 -4.17 -3.63 27.21
CA ALA A 23 -3.27 -3.27 26.12
C ALA A 23 -1.82 -3.63 26.49
N VAL A 24 -1.12 -4.33 25.59
CA VAL A 24 0.26 -4.78 25.81
C VAL A 24 1.19 -4.02 24.88
N THR A 25 2.24 -3.42 25.44
CA THR A 25 3.33 -2.82 24.65
C THR A 25 4.65 -3.51 24.99
N LEU A 26 5.31 -4.08 23.98
CA LEU A 26 6.63 -4.69 24.11
C LEU A 26 7.66 -3.89 23.33
N ARG A 27 8.84 -3.69 23.91
CA ARG A 27 10.00 -3.11 23.22
C ARG A 27 11.04 -4.20 23.03
N LEU A 28 11.42 -4.45 21.78
CA LEU A 28 12.34 -5.49 21.38
C LEU A 28 13.56 -4.86 20.69
N GLY A 29 14.76 -5.13 21.19
CA GLY A 29 16.03 -4.82 20.53
C GLY A 29 16.52 -5.95 19.62
N PRO A 30 17.60 -5.73 18.87
CA PRO A 30 18.20 -6.74 18.00
C PRO A 30 18.49 -8.05 18.73
N GLY A 31 18.18 -9.18 18.08
CA GLY A 31 18.30 -10.53 18.62
C GLY A 31 17.18 -10.94 19.58
N GLN A 32 16.34 -10.02 20.04
CA GLN A 32 15.21 -10.36 20.91
C GLN A 32 14.05 -10.97 20.12
N VAL A 33 13.31 -11.83 20.82
CA VAL A 33 12.20 -12.59 20.27
C VAL A 33 10.98 -12.44 21.17
N ALA A 34 9.81 -12.20 20.58
CA ALA A 34 8.52 -12.27 21.26
C ALA A 34 7.63 -13.32 20.58
N ARG A 35 7.09 -14.25 21.36
CA ARG A 35 6.14 -15.25 20.90
C ARG A 35 4.72 -14.72 21.06
N PHE A 36 3.87 -15.13 20.13
CA PHE A 36 2.45 -14.79 20.18
C PHE A 36 1.57 -16.02 19.99
N GLY A 37 0.36 -15.94 20.52
CA GLY A 37 -0.67 -16.96 20.43
C GLY A 37 -1.60 -16.93 21.63
N ARG A 38 -2.43 -17.95 21.79
CA ARG A 38 -3.32 -18.05 22.95
C ARG A 38 -2.58 -18.30 24.26
N GLY A 39 -1.37 -18.88 24.18
CA GLY A 39 -0.56 -19.22 25.34
C GLY A 39 -1.16 -20.29 26.25
N SER A 40 -0.36 -20.74 27.21
CA SER A 40 -0.77 -21.49 28.40
C SER A 40 0.38 -21.57 29.40
N THR A 41 0.15 -22.10 30.60
CA THR A 41 1.22 -22.33 31.58
C THR A 41 2.38 -23.17 31.04
N ARG A 42 2.10 -24.15 30.16
CA ARG A 42 3.13 -24.98 29.52
C ARG A 42 3.77 -24.33 28.28
N VAL A 43 3.13 -23.31 27.72
CA VAL A 43 3.53 -22.65 26.48
C VAL A 43 3.32 -21.14 26.69
N PRO A 44 4.18 -20.49 27.49
CA PRO A 44 4.06 -19.06 27.74
C PRO A 44 4.34 -18.29 26.45
N VAL A 45 3.61 -17.19 26.26
CA VAL A 45 3.76 -16.26 25.15
C VAL A 45 3.73 -14.85 25.70
N GLU A 46 4.54 -13.97 25.12
CA GLU A 46 4.64 -12.57 25.51
C GLU A 46 3.44 -11.75 24.97
N LEU A 47 2.90 -12.14 23.81
CA LEU A 47 1.71 -11.53 23.19
C LEU A 47 0.55 -12.52 23.21
N ARG A 48 -0.37 -12.33 24.15
CA ARG A 48 -1.52 -13.22 24.34
C ARG A 48 -2.69 -12.80 23.46
N LEU A 49 -3.18 -13.72 22.64
CA LEU A 49 -4.32 -13.54 21.73
C LEU A 49 -5.42 -14.52 22.10
N ASP A 50 -6.46 -14.05 22.80
CA ASP A 50 -7.52 -14.88 23.36
C ASP A 50 -8.62 -15.22 22.33
N ASP A 51 -8.23 -15.85 21.21
CA ASP A 51 -9.15 -16.40 20.23
C ASP A 51 -9.04 -17.95 20.14
N PRO A 52 -10.17 -18.69 20.19
CA PRO A 52 -10.18 -20.15 20.04
C PRO A 52 -9.54 -20.69 18.75
N ALA A 53 -9.57 -19.92 17.67
CA ALA A 53 -8.97 -20.25 16.37
C ALA A 53 -7.44 -20.10 16.34
N ILE A 54 -6.87 -19.36 17.29
CA ILE A 54 -5.43 -19.11 17.36
C ILE A 54 -4.73 -20.22 18.18
N SER A 55 -3.64 -20.76 17.65
CA SER A 55 -2.82 -21.76 18.34
C SER A 55 -2.26 -21.22 19.65
N ARG A 56 -1.99 -22.11 20.63
CA ARG A 56 -1.30 -21.74 21.88
C ARG A 56 0.07 -21.12 21.60
N LEU A 57 0.76 -21.62 20.58
CA LEU A 57 1.95 -20.99 19.99
C LEU A 57 1.65 -20.77 18.51
N ALA A 58 1.30 -19.54 18.15
CA ALA A 58 0.93 -19.16 16.79
C ALA A 58 2.15 -18.73 15.98
N GLY A 59 3.13 -18.09 16.62
CA GLY A 59 4.37 -17.69 15.95
C GLY A 59 5.31 -16.93 16.86
N ASP A 60 6.33 -16.35 16.25
CA ASP A 60 7.27 -15.45 16.90
C ASP A 60 7.68 -14.29 15.99
N ILE A 61 8.01 -13.18 16.64
CA ILE A 61 8.61 -11.98 16.08
C ILE A 61 10.07 -11.98 16.51
N ARG A 62 11.00 -11.83 15.57
CA ARG A 62 12.43 -11.65 15.85
C ARG A 62 12.91 -10.33 15.28
N VAL A 63 13.62 -9.55 16.08
CA VAL A 63 14.24 -8.29 15.62
C VAL A 63 15.68 -8.58 15.20
N THR A 64 16.08 -8.11 14.03
CA THR A 64 17.47 -8.12 13.56
C THR A 64 18.07 -6.71 13.69
N ASP A 65 19.28 -6.49 13.18
CA ASP A 65 19.93 -5.17 13.27
C ASP A 65 19.23 -4.11 12.40
N ASP A 66 18.64 -4.52 11.29
CA ASP A 66 18.13 -3.68 10.20
C ASP A 66 16.65 -3.94 9.83
N HIS A 67 16.04 -5.03 10.29
CA HIS A 67 14.65 -5.36 10.02
C HIS A 67 14.05 -6.22 11.14
N TRP A 68 12.83 -6.70 10.93
CA TRP A 68 12.23 -7.71 11.80
C TRP A 68 11.61 -8.82 10.98
N GLN A 69 11.44 -9.97 11.62
CA GLN A 69 11.04 -11.20 10.98
C GLN A 69 9.82 -11.79 11.67
N LEU A 70 8.91 -12.37 10.89
CA LEU A 70 7.75 -13.09 11.36
C LEU A 70 7.88 -14.59 11.07
N THR A 71 7.77 -15.41 12.09
CA THR A 71 7.64 -16.86 11.96
C THR A 71 6.19 -17.27 12.14
N ASN A 72 5.65 -18.02 11.18
CA ASN A 72 4.31 -18.59 11.24
C ASN A 72 4.39 -20.07 11.65
N HIS A 73 3.95 -20.40 12.87
CA HIS A 73 3.93 -21.79 13.35
C HIS A 73 2.67 -22.56 12.94
N SER A 74 1.65 -21.89 12.41
CA SER A 74 0.43 -22.52 11.88
C SER A 74 0.77 -23.58 10.84
N THR A 75 0.01 -24.67 10.87
CA THR A 75 0.07 -25.74 9.86
C THR A 75 -0.94 -25.56 8.75
N THR A 76 -1.92 -24.66 8.92
CA THR A 76 -3.13 -24.61 8.08
C THR A 76 -3.37 -23.25 7.43
N HIS A 77 -2.98 -22.16 8.08
CA HIS A 77 -3.33 -20.82 7.60
C HIS A 77 -2.14 -19.88 7.48
N SER A 78 -2.19 -19.02 6.46
CA SER A 78 -1.24 -17.91 6.31
C SER A 78 -1.60 -16.78 7.26
N TYR A 79 -0.61 -15.99 7.64
CA TYR A 79 -0.80 -14.69 8.29
C TYR A 79 -0.64 -13.58 7.26
N LEU A 80 -1.24 -12.42 7.53
CA LEU A 80 -1.05 -11.22 6.74
C LEU A 80 -0.28 -10.21 7.57
N VAL A 81 0.68 -9.55 6.92
CA VAL A 81 1.32 -8.35 7.44
C VAL A 81 0.88 -7.23 6.52
N GLU A 82 -0.03 -6.40 6.98
CA GLU A 82 -0.54 -5.25 6.22
C GLU A 82 0.36 -4.04 6.48
N ASN A 83 0.57 -3.22 5.46
CA ASN A 83 1.17 -1.89 5.57
C ASN A 83 0.02 -0.86 5.61
N PRO A 84 -0.35 -0.32 6.78
CA PRO A 84 -1.43 0.65 6.87
C PRO A 84 -1.12 1.98 6.16
N GLU A 85 0.14 2.24 5.82
CA GLU A 85 0.58 3.45 5.13
C GLU A 85 0.74 3.25 3.61
N GLY A 86 0.75 2.00 3.11
CA GLY A 86 1.14 1.68 1.73
C GLY A 86 -0.01 1.28 0.81
N ALA A 87 -1.10 2.06 0.73
CA ALA A 87 -2.20 1.81 -0.23
C ALA A 87 -2.69 0.34 -0.31
N GLY A 88 -2.87 -0.29 0.85
CA GLY A 88 -3.34 -1.68 0.95
C GLY A 88 -2.29 -2.75 0.61
N GLU A 89 -1.01 -2.41 0.57
CA GLU A 89 0.09 -3.38 0.51
C GLU A 89 0.04 -4.38 1.67
N TYR A 90 0.30 -5.64 1.35
CA TYR A 90 0.43 -6.68 2.36
C TYR A 90 1.43 -7.76 1.95
N LEU A 91 2.07 -8.35 2.95
CA LEU A 91 2.88 -9.55 2.84
C LEU A 91 2.10 -10.73 3.41
N ARG A 92 1.88 -11.77 2.59
CA ARG A 92 1.33 -13.05 3.06
C ARG A 92 2.46 -13.93 3.56
N VAL A 93 2.38 -14.37 4.82
CA VAL A 93 3.34 -15.29 5.45
C VAL A 93 2.73 -16.70 5.51
N PRO A 94 3.14 -17.64 4.63
CA PRO A 94 2.54 -18.96 4.54
C PRO A 94 2.66 -19.78 5.84
N PRO A 95 1.83 -20.81 6.03
CA PRO A 95 2.00 -21.78 7.11
C PRO A 95 3.44 -22.30 7.14
N ARG A 96 3.98 -22.49 8.34
CA ARG A 96 5.32 -23.05 8.58
C ARG A 96 6.48 -22.20 8.01
N ARG A 97 6.24 -20.98 7.53
CA ARG A 97 7.30 -20.08 7.10
C ARG A 97 8.08 -19.57 8.31
N VAL A 98 9.38 -19.80 8.32
CA VAL A 98 10.30 -19.33 9.35
C VAL A 98 10.96 -18.03 8.91
N GLY A 99 11.01 -17.06 9.83
CA GLY A 99 11.78 -15.83 9.67
C GLY A 99 11.47 -15.05 8.39
N ALA A 100 10.19 -14.85 8.04
CA ALA A 100 9.83 -14.02 6.90
C ALA A 100 10.22 -12.56 7.18
N PRO A 101 11.13 -11.95 6.41
CA PRO A 101 11.52 -10.57 6.62
C PRO A 101 10.36 -9.64 6.28
N VAL A 102 10.07 -8.69 7.16
CA VAL A 102 9.00 -7.71 6.98
C VAL A 102 9.62 -6.36 6.58
N PRO A 103 9.28 -5.82 5.39
CA PRO A 103 9.89 -4.61 4.85
C PRO A 103 9.06 -3.35 5.12
N PHE A 104 8.34 -3.29 6.25
CA PHE A 104 7.45 -2.17 6.57
C PHE A 104 7.83 -1.56 7.92
N GLU A 105 7.90 -0.23 7.97
CA GLU A 105 8.17 0.57 9.17
C GLU A 105 6.96 0.50 10.13
N PHE A 106 5.75 0.62 9.59
CA PHE A 106 4.52 0.36 10.33
C PHE A 106 3.78 -0.85 9.74
N SER A 107 3.53 -1.85 10.58
CA SER A 107 2.85 -3.08 10.18
C SER A 107 1.67 -3.41 11.09
N ARG A 108 0.65 -4.02 10.51
CA ARG A 108 -0.39 -4.74 11.25
C ARG A 108 -0.33 -6.23 10.91
N VAL A 109 -0.03 -7.06 11.91
CA VAL A 109 -0.07 -8.52 11.74
C VAL A 109 -1.48 -9.00 12.02
N VAL A 110 -2.13 -9.58 11.02
CA VAL A 110 -3.51 -10.08 11.07
C VAL A 110 -3.52 -11.60 11.05
N LEU A 111 -4.24 -12.18 12.00
CA LEU A 111 -4.42 -13.63 12.13
C LEU A 111 -5.85 -14.01 11.72
N PRO A 112 -6.03 -15.19 11.09
CA PRO A 112 -7.35 -15.70 10.76
C PRO A 112 -8.10 -16.08 12.05
N THR A 113 -9.34 -15.60 12.17
CA THR A 113 -10.26 -15.87 13.28
C THR A 113 -11.54 -16.52 12.76
N ARG A 114 -12.37 -17.03 13.67
CA ARG A 114 -13.72 -17.55 13.32
C ARG A 114 -14.83 -16.52 13.49
N SER A 115 -14.53 -15.38 14.11
CA SER A 115 -15.46 -14.28 14.35
C SER A 115 -15.30 -13.19 13.28
N ASP A 116 -16.29 -12.31 13.16
CA ASP A 116 -16.20 -11.12 12.31
C ASP A 116 -15.20 -10.06 12.85
N VAL A 117 -14.63 -10.30 14.03
CA VAL A 117 -13.64 -9.43 14.67
C VAL A 117 -12.24 -9.90 14.27
N THR A 118 -11.48 -9.02 13.63
CA THR A 118 -10.10 -9.29 13.25
C THR A 118 -9.20 -9.26 14.47
N VAL A 119 -8.45 -10.34 14.73
CA VAL A 119 -7.39 -10.32 15.74
C VAL A 119 -6.09 -9.89 15.08
N SER A 120 -5.51 -8.82 15.62
CA SER A 120 -4.26 -8.26 15.10
C SER A 120 -3.43 -7.58 16.19
N PHE A 121 -2.15 -7.40 15.91
CA PHE A 121 -1.27 -6.53 16.67
C PHE A 121 -0.45 -5.66 15.72
N GLN A 122 0.03 -4.55 16.23
CA GLN A 122 0.80 -3.55 15.49
C GLN A 122 2.28 -3.68 15.79
N VAL A 123 3.11 -3.47 14.78
CA VAL A 123 4.57 -3.50 14.89
C VAL A 123 5.13 -2.22 14.29
N PHE A 124 5.91 -1.49 15.07
CA PHE A 124 6.60 -0.26 14.68
C PHE A 124 8.11 -0.55 14.65
N ALA A 125 8.67 -0.60 13.45
CA ALA A 125 10.09 -0.78 13.19
C ALA A 125 10.78 0.58 12.97
N PRO A 126 12.12 0.64 13.07
CA PRO A 126 12.87 1.86 12.76
C PRO A 126 12.70 2.27 11.30
N ASP A 127 12.83 3.58 11.04
CA ASP A 127 12.79 4.13 9.69
C ASP A 127 13.87 3.52 8.78
N HIS A 128 13.52 3.28 7.52
CA HIS A 128 14.45 2.89 6.49
C HIS A 128 15.44 4.02 6.21
N LEU A 129 16.72 3.68 6.22
CA LEU A 129 17.78 4.61 5.83
C LEU A 129 17.92 4.59 4.30
N TYR A 130 17.60 5.71 3.68
CA TYR A 130 17.84 5.93 2.26
C TYR A 130 19.19 6.59 2.04
N LEU A 131 19.88 6.19 0.97
CA LEU A 131 21.11 6.87 0.57
C LEU A 131 20.79 8.29 0.12
N ASP A 132 21.56 9.26 0.60
CA ASP A 132 21.53 10.62 0.09
C ASP A 132 22.14 10.64 -1.33
N PRO A 133 21.37 11.03 -2.37
CA PRO A 133 21.86 11.10 -3.73
C PRO A 133 23.08 12.03 -3.90
N GLU A 134 23.16 13.11 -3.11
CA GLU A 134 24.24 14.10 -3.22
C GLU A 134 25.54 13.63 -2.53
N ALA A 135 25.42 12.77 -1.52
CA ALA A 135 26.55 12.25 -0.75
C ALA A 135 27.40 11.21 -1.51
N MET A 136 26.89 10.66 -2.62
CA MET A 136 27.54 9.53 -3.30
C MET A 136 28.80 9.91 -4.10
N GLY A 137 29.07 11.21 -4.33
CA GLY A 137 30.37 11.72 -4.80
C GLY A 137 30.95 11.05 -6.07
N VAL A 138 30.12 10.34 -6.84
CA VAL A 138 30.60 9.52 -7.96
C VAL A 138 31.06 10.46 -9.08
N PRO A 139 32.30 10.32 -9.59
CA PRO A 139 32.78 11.11 -10.72
C PRO A 139 31.84 10.96 -11.92
N TRP A 140 31.55 12.08 -12.57
CA TRP A 140 30.61 12.18 -13.68
C TRP A 140 31.22 11.50 -14.92
N GLY A 141 30.99 10.21 -15.07
CA GLY A 141 31.09 9.52 -16.36
C GLY A 141 29.95 9.95 -17.29
N ASN A 142 29.72 9.22 -18.39
CA ASN A 142 28.55 9.48 -19.24
C ASN A 142 27.28 9.48 -18.39
N SER A 143 26.49 10.56 -18.46
CA SER A 143 25.26 10.71 -17.68
C SER A 143 24.34 9.51 -17.92
N THR A 144 23.94 8.84 -16.85
CA THR A 144 22.89 7.82 -16.92
C THR A 144 21.61 8.47 -17.44
N VAL A 145 21.09 8.00 -18.56
CA VAL A 145 19.82 8.48 -19.11
C VAL A 145 18.67 7.83 -18.32
N THR A 146 17.71 8.62 -17.87
CA THR A 146 16.52 8.13 -17.16
C THR A 146 15.70 7.18 -18.06
N ALA A 147 15.25 6.04 -17.52
CA ALA A 147 14.43 5.09 -18.30
C ALA A 147 13.12 5.71 -18.82
N TYR A 148 12.51 6.58 -18.00
CA TYR A 148 11.29 7.31 -18.32
C TYR A 148 11.50 8.80 -18.01
N SER A 149 11.52 9.64 -19.05
CA SER A 149 11.66 11.10 -18.90
C SER A 149 10.28 11.76 -18.91
N LEU A 150 9.59 11.69 -17.78
CA LEU A 150 8.32 12.39 -17.54
C LEU A 150 8.60 13.79 -16.99
N ASP A 151 7.85 14.75 -17.47
CA ASP A 151 7.83 16.14 -17.00
C ASP A 151 6.53 16.34 -16.22
N GLU A 152 6.66 16.48 -14.89
CA GLU A 152 5.52 16.59 -13.98
C GLU A 152 4.69 17.86 -14.20
N THR A 153 5.27 18.87 -14.86
CA THR A 153 4.60 20.14 -15.17
C THR A 153 3.74 20.07 -16.43
N ALA A 154 3.89 19.01 -17.24
CA ALA A 154 3.23 18.91 -18.53
C ALA A 154 1.81 18.34 -18.42
N THR A 155 0.91 18.78 -19.31
CA THR A 155 -0.50 18.34 -19.34
C THR A 155 -0.66 16.82 -19.49
N TYR A 156 0.25 16.15 -20.22
CA TYR A 156 0.18 14.69 -20.33
C TYR A 156 0.42 13.99 -18.98
N PHE A 157 1.21 14.60 -18.09
CA PHE A 157 1.44 14.05 -16.76
C PHE A 157 0.19 14.17 -15.90
N LEU A 158 -0.53 15.29 -15.95
CA LEU A 158 -1.84 15.43 -15.30
C LEU A 158 -2.86 14.38 -15.78
N VAL A 159 -2.87 14.06 -17.07
CA VAL A 159 -3.68 12.98 -17.63
C VAL A 159 -3.25 11.61 -17.07
N LEU A 160 -1.94 11.37 -16.93
CA LEU A 160 -1.41 10.15 -16.32
C LEU A 160 -1.80 10.01 -14.84
N VAL A 161 -1.73 11.10 -14.06
CA VAL A 161 -2.17 11.13 -12.66
C VAL A 161 -3.66 10.84 -12.56
N ALA A 162 -4.50 11.45 -13.41
CA ALA A 162 -5.94 11.19 -13.43
C ALA A 162 -6.28 9.72 -13.79
N LEU A 163 -5.49 9.08 -14.65
CA LEU A 163 -5.62 7.65 -14.97
C LEU A 163 -5.27 6.76 -13.78
N CYS A 164 -4.22 7.11 -13.02
CA CYS A 164 -3.73 6.34 -11.87
C CYS A 164 -4.53 6.59 -10.60
N GLU A 165 -5.24 7.72 -10.52
CA GLU A 165 -5.95 8.20 -9.33
C GLU A 165 -6.80 7.14 -8.61
N PRO A 166 -7.64 6.31 -9.28
CA PRO A 166 -8.46 5.34 -8.55
C PRO A 166 -7.62 4.30 -7.81
N ARG A 167 -6.55 3.80 -8.45
CA ARG A 167 -5.70 2.77 -7.85
C ARG A 167 -4.84 3.32 -6.71
N LEU A 168 -4.42 4.58 -6.79
CA LEU A 168 -3.70 5.29 -5.71
C LEU A 168 -4.59 5.64 -4.51
N ARG A 169 -5.91 5.49 -4.62
CA ARG A 169 -6.85 5.69 -3.51
C ARG A 169 -7.55 4.39 -3.10
N ASP A 170 -6.84 3.28 -3.21
CA ASP A 170 -7.29 1.93 -2.85
C ASP A 170 -8.53 1.41 -3.59
N GLN A 171 -8.88 2.01 -4.73
CA GLN A 171 -9.98 1.55 -5.58
C GLN A 171 -9.46 0.58 -6.66
N SER A 172 -8.67 -0.41 -6.25
CA SER A 172 -7.99 -1.35 -7.15
C SER A 172 -8.92 -2.15 -8.07
N ARG A 173 -10.21 -2.30 -7.68
CA ARG A 173 -11.26 -2.99 -8.44
C ARG A 173 -11.97 -2.10 -9.47
N VAL A 174 -11.71 -0.79 -9.48
CA VAL A 174 -12.35 0.14 -10.41
C VAL A 174 -11.66 0.05 -11.76
N ALA A 175 -12.47 -0.06 -12.82
CA ALA A 175 -11.99 -0.04 -14.20
C ALA A 175 -11.21 1.27 -14.47
N VAL A 176 -10.19 1.20 -15.32
CA VAL A 176 -9.35 2.36 -15.62
C VAL A 176 -10.21 3.49 -16.22
N PRO A 177 -10.03 4.76 -15.78
CA PRO A 177 -10.86 5.86 -16.24
C PRO A 177 -10.92 5.99 -17.77
N THR A 178 -12.13 6.21 -18.28
CA THR A 178 -12.39 6.50 -19.68
C THR A 178 -12.05 7.95 -20.03
N THR A 179 -11.86 8.26 -21.32
CA THR A 179 -11.58 9.63 -21.78
C THR A 179 -12.60 10.67 -21.25
N PRO A 180 -13.93 10.44 -21.32
CA PRO A 180 -14.90 11.39 -20.75
C PRO A 180 -14.75 11.59 -19.23
N GLN A 181 -14.44 10.51 -18.49
CA GLN A 181 -14.20 10.60 -17.05
C GLN A 181 -12.94 11.42 -16.72
N ILE A 182 -11.89 11.34 -17.54
CA ILE A 182 -10.67 12.15 -17.37
C ILE A 182 -10.96 13.62 -17.67
N VAL A 183 -11.71 13.91 -18.74
CA VAL A 183 -12.12 15.30 -19.06
C VAL A 183 -12.95 15.89 -17.92
N GLU A 184 -13.91 15.14 -17.40
CA GLU A 184 -14.70 15.53 -16.23
C GLU A 184 -13.79 15.81 -15.03
N ARG A 185 -12.87 14.88 -14.74
CA ARG A 185 -11.97 14.95 -13.59
C ARG A 185 -11.04 16.17 -13.62
N LEU A 186 -10.63 16.62 -14.80
CA LEU A 186 -9.70 17.73 -14.99
C LEU A 186 -10.39 19.08 -15.29
N ARG A 187 -11.72 19.13 -15.39
CA ARG A 187 -12.46 20.35 -15.76
C ARG A 187 -12.23 21.50 -14.79
N GLU A 188 -12.10 21.21 -13.50
CA GLU A 188 -11.90 22.22 -12.45
C GLU A 188 -10.42 22.63 -12.29
N HIS A 189 -9.51 22.07 -13.10
CA HIS A 189 -8.09 22.39 -13.02
C HIS A 189 -7.78 23.68 -13.78
N VAL A 190 -7.01 24.57 -13.15
CA VAL A 190 -6.71 25.94 -13.64
C VAL A 190 -6.13 25.94 -15.07
N THR A 191 -5.26 24.97 -15.39
CA THR A 191 -4.62 24.87 -16.71
C THR A 191 -5.32 23.92 -17.68
N CYS A 192 -6.30 23.12 -17.21
CA CYS A 192 -6.87 22.02 -18.00
C CYS A 192 -8.39 22.10 -18.19
N GLY A 193 -9.05 23.16 -17.71
CA GLY A 193 -10.51 23.30 -17.79
C GLY A 193 -11.11 23.26 -19.20
N THR A 194 -10.30 23.41 -20.25
CA THR A 194 -10.70 23.34 -21.66
C THR A 194 -10.21 22.08 -22.39
N LEU A 195 -9.66 21.09 -21.69
CA LEU A 195 -9.19 19.85 -22.31
C LEU A 195 -10.34 19.10 -22.99
N SER A 196 -10.27 18.99 -24.31
CA SER A 196 -11.23 18.19 -25.08
C SER A 196 -10.93 16.69 -24.95
N ALA A 197 -11.95 15.85 -25.17
CA ALA A 197 -11.77 14.40 -25.23
C ALA A 197 -10.73 13.96 -26.30
N ARG A 198 -10.62 14.73 -27.40
CA ARG A 198 -9.61 14.52 -28.42
C ARG A 198 -8.20 14.79 -27.87
N ALA A 199 -8.00 15.93 -27.19
CA ALA A 199 -6.72 16.28 -26.60
C ALA A 199 -6.27 15.27 -25.53
N VAL A 200 -7.19 14.84 -24.65
CA VAL A 200 -6.92 13.77 -23.67
C VAL A 200 -6.48 12.47 -24.38
N SER A 201 -7.18 12.06 -25.45
CA SER A 201 -6.79 10.85 -26.19
C SER A 201 -5.40 11.00 -26.82
N SER A 202 -5.07 12.17 -27.37
CA SER A 202 -3.73 12.45 -27.90
C SER A 202 -2.65 12.39 -26.82
N HIS A 203 -2.91 12.87 -25.60
CA HIS A 203 -1.98 12.74 -24.49
C HIS A 203 -1.78 11.29 -24.05
N ILE A 204 -2.83 10.47 -24.07
CA ILE A 204 -2.73 9.02 -23.79
C ILE A 204 -1.86 8.33 -24.85
N ASP A 205 -2.05 8.67 -26.12
CA ASP A 205 -1.23 8.10 -27.20
C ASP A 205 0.24 8.57 -27.12
N TYR A 206 0.48 9.83 -26.77
CA TYR A 206 1.82 10.37 -26.52
C TYR A 206 2.52 9.69 -25.33
N LEU A 207 1.79 9.47 -24.24
CA LEU A 207 2.28 8.71 -23.09
C LEU A 207 2.71 7.31 -23.50
N ALA A 208 1.86 6.57 -24.21
CA ALA A 208 2.17 5.22 -24.66
C ALA A 208 3.38 5.19 -25.60
N ALA A 209 3.39 5.98 -26.67
CA ALA A 209 4.39 5.88 -27.72
C ALA A 209 5.74 6.49 -27.32
N GLU A 210 5.74 7.71 -26.78
CA GLU A 210 6.95 8.51 -26.62
C GLU A 210 7.54 8.40 -25.22
N LYS A 211 6.68 8.37 -24.18
CA LYS A 211 7.14 8.43 -22.79
C LYS A 211 7.36 7.06 -22.17
N LEU A 212 6.43 6.14 -22.41
CA LEU A 212 6.42 4.82 -21.77
C LEU A 212 6.84 3.70 -22.71
N ARG A 213 6.87 3.97 -24.04
CA ARG A 213 7.26 3.02 -25.10
C ARG A 213 6.47 1.71 -25.04
N ILE A 214 5.19 1.83 -24.73
CA ILE A 214 4.23 0.72 -24.69
C ILE A 214 3.84 0.36 -26.13
N GLY A 215 3.96 -0.93 -26.46
CA GLY A 215 4.05 -1.50 -27.80
C GLY A 215 3.24 -0.81 -28.90
N ALA A 216 3.91 -0.52 -30.02
CA ALA A 216 3.27 -0.20 -31.29
C ALA A 216 2.48 -1.42 -31.79
N PRO A 217 1.31 -1.23 -32.43
CA PRO A 217 0.45 -2.35 -32.80
C PRO A 217 1.09 -3.22 -33.88
N ASP A 218 1.18 -4.54 -33.62
CA ASP A 218 1.21 -5.51 -34.70
C ASP A 218 -0.10 -5.40 -35.48
N THR A 219 0.04 -5.28 -36.80
CA THR A 219 -1.05 -4.96 -37.71
C THR A 219 -1.94 -6.20 -37.86
N HIS A 220 -3.27 -5.95 -37.93
CA HIS A 220 -4.36 -6.91 -38.18
C HIS A 220 -4.90 -7.63 -36.94
N GLU A 221 -6.00 -7.11 -36.36
CA GLU A 221 -7.17 -7.86 -35.83
C GLU A 221 -8.27 -6.84 -35.43
N PRO A 222 -9.58 -7.19 -35.41
CA PRO A 222 -10.66 -6.24 -35.12
C PRO A 222 -10.98 -6.13 -33.61
N GLY A 223 -11.09 -4.90 -33.06
CA GLY A 223 -11.47 -4.65 -31.66
C GLY A 223 -10.92 -3.34 -31.06
N GLN A 224 -11.30 -2.17 -31.60
CA GLN A 224 -10.66 -0.88 -31.23
C GLN A 224 -10.93 -0.41 -29.78
N SER A 225 -12.09 -0.72 -29.19
CA SER A 225 -12.47 -0.28 -27.84
C SER A 225 -11.75 -1.08 -26.75
N GLU A 226 -11.69 -2.41 -26.90
CA GLU A 226 -10.99 -3.32 -25.98
C GLU A 226 -9.48 -3.05 -25.98
N ARG A 227 -8.89 -2.80 -27.16
CA ARG A 227 -7.48 -2.38 -27.27
C ARG A 227 -7.18 -1.07 -26.56
N ARG A 228 -8.07 -0.07 -26.68
CA ARG A 228 -7.88 1.22 -26.00
C ARG A 228 -7.97 1.07 -24.49
N ASN A 229 -8.82 0.16 -24.00
CA ASN A 229 -8.86 -0.15 -22.58
C ASN A 229 -7.58 -0.86 -22.12
N GLY A 230 -7.12 -1.88 -22.86
CA GLY A 230 -5.86 -2.57 -22.59
C GLY A 230 -4.65 -1.63 -22.58
N LYS A 231 -4.57 -0.69 -23.53
CA LYS A 231 -3.51 0.35 -23.55
C LYS A 231 -3.50 1.19 -22.28
N ARG A 232 -4.67 1.67 -21.81
CA ARG A 232 -4.75 2.47 -20.58
C ARG A 232 -4.39 1.63 -19.35
N GLU A 233 -4.80 0.37 -19.30
CA GLU A 233 -4.43 -0.56 -18.24
C GLU A 233 -2.92 -0.80 -18.19
N GLU A 234 -2.27 -0.92 -19.34
CA GLU A 234 -0.82 -1.08 -19.44
C GLU A 234 -0.07 0.19 -19.04
N ILE A 235 -0.54 1.38 -19.45
CA ILE A 235 -0.01 2.68 -19.01
C ILE A 235 -0.07 2.77 -17.48
N VAL A 236 -1.24 2.54 -16.88
CA VAL A 236 -1.43 2.62 -15.43
C VAL A 236 -0.61 1.54 -14.71
N GLY A 237 -0.60 0.32 -15.24
CA GLY A 237 0.18 -0.78 -14.68
C GLY A 237 1.68 -0.49 -14.65
N LEU A 238 2.23 0.07 -15.74
CA LEU A 238 3.64 0.46 -15.82
C LEU A 238 3.95 1.63 -14.89
N ALA A 239 3.11 2.66 -14.91
CA ALA A 239 3.31 3.86 -14.10
C ALA A 239 3.32 3.55 -12.59
N LEU A 240 2.40 2.72 -12.13
CA LEU A 240 2.33 2.32 -10.72
C LEU A 240 3.44 1.34 -10.35
N ARG A 241 3.76 0.37 -11.23
CA ARG A 241 4.81 -0.63 -10.97
C ARG A 241 6.18 0.00 -10.71
N PHE A 242 6.51 1.07 -11.43
CA PHE A 242 7.79 1.76 -11.30
C PHE A 242 7.70 3.07 -10.51
N GLY A 243 6.57 3.34 -9.85
CA GLY A 243 6.40 4.55 -9.04
C GLY A 243 6.54 5.86 -9.83
N LEU A 244 6.22 5.85 -11.13
CA LEU A 244 6.23 7.04 -11.98
C LEU A 244 5.12 8.03 -11.60
N VAL A 245 4.03 7.51 -11.04
CA VAL A 245 3.00 8.30 -10.36
C VAL A 245 2.80 7.76 -8.96
N ARG A 246 2.86 8.64 -7.97
CA ARG A 246 2.76 8.35 -6.53
C ARG A 246 1.65 9.18 -5.89
N GLU A 247 1.36 8.91 -4.62
CA GLU A 247 0.28 9.58 -3.89
C GLU A 247 0.48 11.10 -3.80
N GLU A 248 1.71 11.58 -3.66
CA GLU A 248 1.98 13.02 -3.59
C GLU A 248 1.55 13.76 -4.88
N HIS A 249 1.57 13.08 -6.03
CA HIS A 249 1.13 13.66 -7.30
C HIS A 249 -0.40 13.86 -7.36
N LEU A 250 -1.17 13.25 -6.44
CA LEU A 250 -2.62 13.50 -6.37
C LEU A 250 -2.95 14.96 -6.04
N ALA A 251 -2.01 15.70 -5.41
CA ALA A 251 -2.14 17.13 -5.16
C ALA A 251 -2.17 17.98 -6.45
N LEU A 252 -1.69 17.42 -7.58
CA LEU A 252 -1.77 18.06 -8.90
C LEU A 252 -3.18 18.01 -9.50
N LEU A 253 -4.07 17.17 -8.97
CA LEU A 253 -5.45 17.12 -9.44
C LEU A 253 -6.34 18.08 -8.63
N PRO A 254 -7.42 18.61 -9.22
CA PRO A 254 -8.41 19.40 -8.46
C PRO A 254 -8.90 18.63 -7.24
N PRO A 255 -9.12 19.29 -6.08
CA PRO A 255 -9.71 18.64 -4.92
C PRO A 255 -11.09 18.07 -5.31
N ARG A 256 -11.39 16.84 -4.91
CA ARG A 256 -12.74 16.31 -5.11
C ARG A 256 -13.70 17.14 -4.24
N SER A 257 -14.77 17.65 -4.82
CA SER A 257 -15.92 18.14 -4.05
C SER A 257 -16.52 16.95 -3.27
N GLY A 258 -15.95 16.69 -2.09
CA GLY A 258 -16.44 15.71 -1.14
C GLY A 258 -17.65 16.29 -0.41
N ALA A 259 -18.75 15.54 -0.43
CA ALA A 259 -19.93 15.68 0.40
C ALA A 259 -19.65 16.44 1.71
N GLY A 260 -20.15 17.67 1.77
CA GLY A 260 -20.09 18.51 2.96
C GLY A 260 -20.67 17.75 4.14
N GLY A 261 -19.82 17.49 5.14
CA GLY A 261 -20.25 17.07 6.45
C GLY A 261 -21.32 18.04 6.95
N ARG A 262 -22.57 17.57 7.05
CA ARG A 262 -23.60 18.23 7.83
C ARG A 262 -23.20 18.09 9.29
N ILE A 263 -22.31 18.97 9.76
CA ILE A 263 -22.24 19.32 11.17
C ILE A 263 -23.54 20.08 11.45
N ARG A 264 -24.57 19.36 11.92
CA ARG A 264 -25.64 19.99 12.69
C ARG A 264 -25.02 20.40 14.02
N LEU A 265 -24.54 21.64 14.06
CA LEU A 265 -24.46 22.39 15.30
C LEU A 265 -25.90 22.60 15.79
N THR A 266 -26.35 21.75 16.69
CA THR A 266 -27.41 22.11 17.63
C THR A 266 -26.74 22.64 18.89
N ALA A 267 -26.95 23.91 19.14
CA ALA A 267 -26.70 24.58 20.41
C ALA A 267 -27.89 25.51 20.68
N PRO A 268 -28.07 25.97 21.92
CA PRO A 268 -28.10 25.23 23.18
C PRO A 268 -29.53 24.82 23.60
#